data_AF-A0A2H6F0G8-F1
#
_entry.id   AF-A0A2H6F0G8-F1
#
_cell.length_a   1.000
_cell.length_b   1.000
_cell.length_c   1.000
_cell.angle_alpha   90.00
_cell.angle_beta   90.00
_cell.angle_gamma   90.00
#
_symmetry.space_group_name_H-M   'P 1'
#
loop_
_entity.id
_entity.type
_entity.pdbx_description
1 polymer ?
#
loop_
_entity_poly.entity_id
_entity_poly.type
_entity_poly.pdbx_seq_one_letter_code
_entity_poly.pdbx_strand_id
1 'polypeptide(L)'
;MEETKILFDKYNGRITIDQIVGGISCCLENAKELFLDAQILRRSQRYPRALSLLLMSMQEAGKIEILRKMASISSGDQKKWKKLWKQFRSHEIKDALGYSHKICTEFSKSAGDIFWEQLIYDKNFSSAKEKARQFALYVDYIASDNEWWSPSAVSQKIQQLKWQNRSHHKALQ
;
A
#
# COMPACT_ATOMS: atom_id res chain seq x y z
N MET A 1 13.84 -21.53 -20.14
CA MET A 1 14.13 -21.40 -18.69
C MET A 1 15.23 -20.38 -18.41
N GLU A 2 16.31 -20.31 -19.19
CA GLU A 2 17.38 -19.30 -18.99
C GLU A 2 16.89 -17.86 -19.27
N GLU A 3 16.15 -17.63 -20.36
CA GLU A 3 15.65 -16.29 -20.74
C GLU A 3 14.69 -15.69 -19.68
N THR A 4 13.91 -16.53 -19.01
CA THR A 4 12.99 -16.11 -17.94
C THR A 4 13.71 -15.71 -16.65
N LYS A 5 14.97 -16.13 -16.42
CA LYS A 5 15.72 -15.73 -15.22
C LYS A 5 16.08 -14.25 -15.24
N ILE A 6 16.35 -13.68 -16.42
CA ILE A 6 16.72 -12.27 -16.60
C ILE A 6 15.63 -11.33 -16.04
N LEU A 7 14.36 -11.75 -16.06
CA LEU A 7 13.23 -11.01 -15.49
C LEU A 7 13.33 -10.83 -13.97
N PHE A 8 14.02 -11.73 -13.27
CA PHE A 8 14.18 -11.71 -11.82
C PHE A 8 15.48 -11.07 -11.36
N ASP A 9 16.38 -10.73 -12.30
CA ASP A 9 17.65 -10.10 -11.99
C ASP A 9 17.44 -8.66 -11.51
N LYS A 10 18.01 -8.35 -10.35
CA LYS A 10 17.87 -7.03 -9.74
C LYS A 10 18.84 -6.05 -10.40
N TYR A 11 18.28 -5.13 -11.18
CA TYR A 11 19.04 -3.98 -11.67
C TYR A 11 19.49 -3.06 -10.51
N ASN A 12 20.77 -2.70 -10.46
CA ASN A 12 21.32 -1.77 -9.46
C ASN A 12 22.26 -0.72 -10.09
N GLY A 13 22.20 -0.60 -11.42
CA GLY A 13 23.02 0.32 -12.21
C GLY A 13 22.46 1.73 -12.24
N ARG A 14 22.97 2.52 -13.17
CA ARG A 14 22.62 3.93 -13.34
C ARG A 14 21.63 4.05 -14.49
N ILE A 15 20.62 4.89 -14.32
CA ILE A 15 19.66 5.21 -15.37
C ILE A 15 19.74 6.69 -15.72
N THR A 16 19.44 7.03 -16.97
CA THR A 16 19.39 8.41 -17.45
C THR A 16 18.18 9.15 -16.90
N ILE A 17 18.17 10.48 -17.04
CA ILE A 17 17.01 11.29 -16.65
C ILE A 17 15.76 10.87 -17.44
N ASP A 18 15.88 10.60 -18.73
CA ASP A 18 14.74 10.13 -19.55
C ASP A 18 14.19 8.78 -19.06
N GLN A 19 15.07 7.85 -18.68
CA GLN A 19 14.67 6.58 -18.08
C GLN A 19 13.99 6.76 -16.72
N ILE A 20 14.45 7.74 -15.92
CA ILE A 20 13.80 8.12 -14.66
C ILE A 20 12.39 8.67 -14.93
N VAL A 21 12.22 9.57 -15.90
CA VAL A 21 10.92 10.14 -16.29
C VAL A 21 9.97 9.05 -16.79
N GLY A 22 10.47 8.12 -17.61
CA GLY A 22 9.72 6.95 -18.04
C GLY A 22 9.28 6.10 -16.84
N GLY A 23 10.18 5.83 -15.89
CA GLY A 23 9.88 5.10 -14.66
C GLY A 23 8.82 5.80 -13.79
N ILE A 24 8.86 7.13 -13.68
CA ILE A 24 7.85 7.92 -12.95
C ILE A 24 6.48 7.79 -13.61
N SER A 25 6.44 7.88 -14.94
CA SER A 25 5.20 7.73 -15.71
C SER A 25 4.58 6.35 -15.50
N CYS A 26 5.38 5.28 -15.55
CA CYS A 26 4.92 3.92 -15.26
C CYS A 26 4.42 3.77 -13.82
N CYS A 27 5.09 4.38 -12.83
CA CYS A 27 4.63 4.32 -11.43
C CYS A 27 3.28 5.03 -11.24
N LEU A 28 3.08 6.19 -11.90
CA LEU A 28 1.82 6.94 -11.85
C LEU A 28 0.66 6.15 -12.45
N GLU A 29 0.86 5.59 -13.64
CA GLU A 29 -0.17 4.80 -14.32
C GLU A 29 -0.54 3.57 -13.48
N ASN A 30 0.45 2.83 -12.99
CA ASN A 30 0.21 1.64 -12.18
C ASN A 30 -0.49 2.00 -10.84
N ALA A 31 -0.10 3.10 -10.19
CA ALA A 31 -0.77 3.56 -8.99
C ALA A 31 -2.24 3.90 -9.24
N LYS A 32 -2.56 4.50 -10.39
CA LYS A 32 -3.93 4.85 -10.78
C LYS A 32 -4.77 3.60 -11.07
N GLU A 33 -4.26 2.65 -11.86
CA GLU A 33 -4.98 1.42 -12.19
C GLU A 33 -5.27 0.58 -10.93
N LEU A 34 -4.27 0.40 -10.05
CA LEU A 34 -4.45 -0.28 -8.77
C LEU A 34 -5.52 0.39 -7.88
N PHE A 35 -5.60 1.73 -7.92
CA PHE A 35 -6.63 2.47 -7.20
C PHE A 35 -8.02 2.23 -7.78
N LEU A 36 -8.16 2.26 -9.11
CA LEU A 36 -9.42 1.99 -9.79
C LEU A 36 -9.92 0.57 -9.51
N ASP A 37 -9.02 -0.42 -9.55
CA ASP A 37 -9.35 -1.80 -9.20
C ASP A 37 -9.79 -1.93 -7.73
N ALA A 38 -9.11 -1.23 -6.81
CA ALA A 38 -9.53 -1.16 -5.43
C ALA A 38 -10.96 -0.61 -5.29
N GLN A 39 -11.34 0.40 -6.07
CA GLN A 39 -12.69 0.95 -6.07
C GLN A 39 -13.73 -0.05 -6.57
N ILE A 40 -13.43 -0.82 -7.63
CA ILE A 40 -14.31 -1.87 -8.17
C ILE A 40 -14.57 -2.94 -7.10
N LEU A 41 -13.50 -3.42 -6.45
CA LEU A 41 -13.60 -4.41 -5.38
C LEU A 41 -14.39 -3.88 -4.19
N ARG A 42 -14.19 -2.61 -3.82
CA ARG A 42 -14.93 -1.95 -2.76
C ARG A 42 -16.43 -1.89 -3.06
N ARG A 43 -16.82 -1.47 -4.27
CA ARG A 43 -18.23 -1.43 -4.71
C ARG A 43 -18.87 -2.82 -4.69
N SER A 44 -18.07 -3.85 -4.94
CA SER A 44 -18.47 -5.26 -4.83
C SER A 44 -18.37 -5.83 -3.41
N GLN A 45 -18.19 -4.97 -2.40
CA GLN A 45 -18.05 -5.34 -0.98
C GLN A 45 -16.90 -6.31 -0.68
N ARG A 46 -15.87 -6.37 -1.54
CA ARG A 46 -14.65 -7.17 -1.35
C ARG A 46 -13.57 -6.37 -0.61
N TYR A 47 -13.94 -5.80 0.54
CA TYR A 47 -13.13 -4.82 1.27
C TYR A 47 -11.67 -5.20 1.57
N PRO A 48 -11.35 -6.44 2.01
CA PRO A 48 -9.96 -6.77 2.33
C PRO A 48 -9.08 -6.69 1.08
N ARG A 49 -9.59 -7.16 -0.07
CA ARG A 49 -8.84 -7.14 -1.33
C ARG A 49 -8.75 -5.72 -1.88
N ALA A 50 -9.81 -4.92 -1.73
CA ALA A 50 -9.78 -3.50 -2.02
C ALA A 50 -8.69 -2.77 -1.23
N LEU A 51 -8.55 -3.05 0.08
CA LEU A 51 -7.48 -2.49 0.90
C LEU A 51 -6.09 -2.88 0.37
N SER A 52 -5.90 -4.15 0.04
CA SER A 52 -4.60 -4.62 -0.46
C SER A 52 -4.16 -3.84 -1.72
N LEU A 53 -5.06 -3.70 -2.69
CA LEU A 53 -4.77 -2.96 -3.92
C LEU A 53 -4.55 -1.46 -3.67
N LEU A 54 -5.29 -0.88 -2.73
CA LEU A 54 -5.08 0.51 -2.34
C LEU A 54 -3.71 0.73 -1.68
N LEU A 55 -3.28 -0.17 -0.80
CA LEU A 55 -1.93 -0.11 -0.23
C LEU A 55 -0.85 -0.27 -1.30
N MET A 56 -1.07 -1.14 -2.30
CA MET A 56 -0.17 -1.27 -3.44
C MET A 56 -0.12 -0.01 -4.29
N SER A 57 -1.26 0.63 -4.57
CA SER A 57 -1.34 1.91 -5.27
C SER A 57 -0.50 2.99 -4.57
N MET A 58 -0.60 3.07 -3.23
CA MET A 58 0.24 3.97 -2.44
C MET A 58 1.74 3.67 -2.57
N GLN A 59 2.13 2.38 -2.57
CA GLN A 59 3.52 2.00 -2.73
C GLN A 59 4.10 2.38 -4.09
N GLU A 60 3.29 2.28 -5.15
CA GLU A 60 3.71 2.66 -6.49
C GLU A 60 3.95 4.17 -6.58
N ALA A 61 3.09 5.01 -6.00
CA ALA A 61 3.41 6.44 -5.93
C ALA A 61 4.61 6.75 -5.04
N GLY A 62 4.81 5.99 -3.95
CA GLY A 62 6.00 6.13 -3.10
C GLY A 62 7.33 5.93 -3.85
N LYS A 63 7.33 5.15 -4.94
CA LYS A 63 8.50 5.00 -5.82
C LYS A 63 8.88 6.29 -6.55
N ILE A 64 7.93 7.18 -6.82
CA ILE A 64 8.16 8.45 -7.52
C ILE A 64 9.17 9.30 -6.75
N GLU A 65 9.04 9.38 -5.43
CA GLU A 65 9.99 10.11 -4.58
C GLU A 65 11.41 9.51 -4.62
N ILE A 66 11.51 8.19 -4.78
CA ILE A 66 12.80 7.51 -4.89
C ILE A 66 13.43 7.81 -6.26
N LEU A 67 12.64 7.81 -7.32
CA LEU A 67 13.07 8.18 -8.66
C LEU A 67 13.48 9.67 -8.76
N ARG A 68 12.75 10.57 -8.10
CA ARG A 68 13.14 11.99 -7.95
C ARG A 68 14.49 12.12 -7.25
N LYS A 69 14.72 11.37 -6.17
CA LYS A 69 16.04 11.32 -5.50
C LYS A 69 17.14 10.77 -6.41
N MET A 70 16.83 9.81 -7.29
CA MET A 70 17.79 9.29 -8.27
C MET A 70 18.21 10.37 -9.28
N ALA A 71 17.30 11.25 -9.69
CA ALA A 71 17.59 12.34 -10.64
C ALA A 71 18.61 13.35 -10.10
N SER A 72 18.73 13.48 -8.78
CA SER A 72 19.66 14.41 -8.12
C SER A 72 21.02 13.80 -7.78
N ILE A 73 21.27 12.52 -8.10
CA ILE A 73 22.53 11.85 -7.78
C ILE A 73 23.53 12.02 -8.94
N SER A 74 24.77 12.38 -8.60
CA SER A 74 25.88 12.35 -9.55
C SER A 74 26.10 10.95 -10.12
N SER A 75 26.34 10.87 -11.43
CA SER A 75 26.59 9.62 -12.15
C SER A 75 27.76 8.81 -11.56
N GLY A 76 28.72 9.45 -10.90
CA GLY A 76 29.85 8.78 -10.25
C GLY A 76 29.54 8.06 -8.92
N ASP A 77 28.41 8.37 -8.27
CA ASP A 77 28.12 7.90 -6.91
C ASP A 77 27.37 6.56 -6.90
N GLN A 78 28.08 5.50 -7.29
CA GLN A 78 27.51 4.15 -7.39
C GLN A 78 26.93 3.63 -6.06
N LYS A 79 27.47 4.10 -4.92
CA LYS A 79 26.99 3.72 -3.58
C LYS A 79 25.58 4.25 -3.34
N LYS A 80 25.32 5.52 -3.69
CA LYS A 80 23.97 6.10 -3.59
C LYS A 80 22.98 5.44 -4.55
N TRP A 81 23.38 5.12 -5.78
CA TRP A 81 22.54 4.37 -6.73
C TRP A 81 22.07 3.03 -6.16
N LYS A 82 23.01 2.20 -5.66
CA LYS A 82 22.68 0.92 -5.02
C LYS A 82 21.75 1.10 -3.81
N LYS A 83 21.99 2.14 -3.00
CA LYS A 83 21.12 2.47 -1.85
C LYS A 83 19.69 2.75 -2.32
N LEU A 84 19.50 3.65 -3.29
CA LEU A 84 18.16 3.99 -3.77
C LEU A 84 17.46 2.82 -4.45
N TRP A 85 18.16 1.97 -5.18
CA TRP A 85 17.59 0.73 -5.73
C TRP A 85 17.12 -0.25 -4.65
N LYS A 86 17.80 -0.30 -3.49
CA LYS A 86 17.32 -1.04 -2.32
C LYS A 86 16.05 -0.40 -1.75
N GLN A 87 16.02 0.93 -1.64
CA GLN A 87 14.84 1.68 -1.19
C GLN A 87 13.64 1.47 -2.11
N PHE A 88 13.86 1.49 -3.44
CA PHE A 88 12.84 1.28 -4.46
C PHE A 88 12.10 -0.05 -4.32
N ARG A 89 12.75 -1.06 -3.72
CA ARG A 89 12.18 -2.39 -3.48
C ARG A 89 11.68 -2.59 -2.05
N SER A 90 11.95 -1.66 -1.14
CA SER A 90 11.51 -1.76 0.25
C SER A 90 10.06 -1.32 0.39
N HIS A 91 9.19 -2.23 0.83
CA HIS A 91 7.79 -1.91 1.12
C HIS A 91 7.66 -0.84 2.21
N GLU A 92 8.42 -0.95 3.30
CA GLU A 92 8.43 0.01 4.40
C GLU A 92 8.74 1.44 3.93
N ILE A 93 9.79 1.62 3.12
CA ILE A 93 10.16 2.96 2.62
C ILE A 93 9.11 3.49 1.65
N LYS A 94 8.60 2.65 0.74
CA LYS A 94 7.54 3.05 -0.19
C LYS A 94 6.25 3.39 0.53
N ASP A 95 5.90 2.67 1.60
CA ASP A 95 4.71 2.91 2.41
C ASP A 95 4.77 4.26 3.12
N ALA A 96 5.95 4.66 3.60
CA ALA A 96 6.18 5.96 4.23
C ALA A 96 6.14 7.12 3.21
N LEU A 97 6.75 6.94 2.03
CA LEU A 97 6.78 7.95 0.98
C LEU A 97 5.44 8.07 0.24
N GLY A 98 4.73 6.96 0.04
CA GLY A 98 3.42 6.94 -0.59
C GLY A 98 2.35 7.66 0.25
N TYR A 99 2.50 7.65 1.58
CA TYR A 99 1.65 8.41 2.48
C TYR A 99 1.76 9.93 2.25
N SER A 100 2.95 10.45 1.93
CA SER A 100 3.14 11.89 1.70
C SER A 100 2.50 12.35 0.40
N HIS A 101 2.32 11.44 -0.56
CA HIS A 101 1.49 11.66 -1.73
C HIS A 101 0.04 11.45 -1.31
N LYS A 102 -0.73 12.54 -1.17
CA LYS A 102 -2.19 12.48 -1.10
C LYS A 102 -2.74 11.95 -2.43
N ILE A 103 -2.57 10.66 -2.72
CA ILE A 103 -3.18 9.99 -3.86
C ILE A 103 -4.67 9.97 -3.58
N CYS A 104 -5.37 10.92 -4.21
CA CYS A 104 -6.82 11.08 -4.23
C CYS A 104 -7.50 11.24 -2.86
N THR A 105 -7.74 12.49 -2.50
CA THR A 105 -8.65 12.97 -1.45
C THR A 105 -10.15 12.72 -1.77
N GLU A 106 -10.47 11.69 -2.54
CA GLU A 106 -11.85 11.37 -2.97
C GLU A 106 -12.22 9.92 -2.66
N PHE A 107 -11.83 9.41 -1.48
CA PHE A 107 -12.59 8.31 -0.89
C PHE A 107 -13.97 8.85 -0.50
N SER A 108 -15.01 8.46 -1.26
CA SER A 108 -16.41 8.82 -1.01
C SER A 108 -16.81 8.56 0.45
N LYS A 109 -17.73 9.33 1.04
CA LYS A 109 -18.09 9.28 2.46
C LYS A 109 -19.00 8.10 2.87
N SER A 110 -18.54 6.84 2.84
CA SER A 110 -19.23 5.76 3.57
C SER A 110 -18.57 5.46 4.92
N ALA A 111 -19.30 4.86 5.86
CA ALA A 111 -18.75 4.44 7.15
C ALA A 111 -17.63 3.40 7.02
N GLY A 112 -17.56 2.66 5.90
CA GLY A 112 -16.42 1.82 5.53
C GLY A 112 -15.19 2.66 5.23
N ASP A 113 -15.37 3.73 4.45
CA ASP A 113 -14.30 4.64 4.00
C ASP A 113 -13.62 5.34 5.17
N ILE A 114 -14.34 5.71 6.25
CA ILE A 114 -13.73 6.31 7.46
C ILE A 114 -12.76 5.36 8.18
N PHE A 115 -13.05 4.06 8.24
CA PHE A 115 -12.11 3.10 8.86
C PHE A 115 -10.88 2.90 7.98
N TRP A 116 -11.07 2.88 6.67
CA TRP A 116 -9.97 2.76 5.72
C TRP A 116 -9.11 4.01 5.70
N GLU A 117 -9.70 5.20 5.74
CA GLU A 117 -8.99 6.46 5.94
C GLU A 117 -8.26 6.49 7.27
N GLN A 118 -8.87 6.06 8.38
CA GLN A 118 -8.22 6.02 9.69
C GLN A 118 -7.03 5.06 9.71
N LEU A 119 -7.16 3.87 9.11
CA LEU A 119 -6.03 2.96 8.93
C LEU A 119 -4.93 3.62 8.09
N ILE A 120 -5.28 4.13 6.91
CA ILE A 120 -4.31 4.64 5.93
C ILE A 120 -3.60 5.91 6.42
N TYR A 121 -4.29 6.76 7.19
CA TYR A 121 -3.82 8.06 7.67
C TYR A 121 -3.26 8.04 9.11
N ASP A 122 -3.18 6.88 9.77
CA ASP A 122 -2.48 6.78 11.04
C ASP A 122 -0.95 6.81 10.82
N LYS A 123 -0.26 7.76 11.46
CA LYS A 123 1.20 7.93 11.34
C LYS A 123 1.98 6.77 11.96
N ASN A 124 1.40 6.04 12.91
CA ASN A 124 1.98 4.84 13.50
C ASN A 124 1.75 3.59 12.63
N PHE A 125 1.04 3.74 11.50
CA PHE A 125 0.52 2.63 10.73
C PHE A 125 1.55 1.90 9.87
N SER A 126 2.81 2.35 9.74
CA SER A 126 3.81 1.67 8.89
C SER A 126 3.96 0.17 9.22
N SER A 127 4.06 -0.17 10.52
CA SER A 127 4.11 -1.57 10.98
C SER A 127 2.75 -2.29 10.86
N ALA A 128 1.66 -1.54 10.91
CA ALA A 128 0.31 -2.06 10.78
C ALA A 128 -0.14 -2.22 9.30
N LYS A 129 0.48 -1.56 8.32
CA LYS A 129 0.25 -1.77 6.88
C LYS A 129 0.62 -3.18 6.45
N GLU A 130 1.72 -3.70 6.97
CA GLU A 130 2.14 -5.07 6.68
C GLU A 130 1.15 -6.09 7.25
N LYS A 131 0.74 -5.92 8.50
CA LYS A 131 -0.32 -6.73 9.11
C LYS A 131 -1.64 -6.62 8.36
N ALA A 132 -2.02 -5.41 7.93
CA ALA A 132 -3.21 -5.18 7.13
C ALA A 132 -3.15 -5.88 5.77
N ARG A 133 -1.98 -5.90 5.11
CA ARG A 133 -1.75 -6.71 3.90
C ARG A 133 -1.90 -8.20 4.18
N GLN A 134 -1.34 -8.67 5.30
CA GLN A 134 -1.45 -10.07 5.71
C GLN A 134 -2.92 -10.46 5.90
N PHE A 135 -3.69 -9.71 6.69
CA PHE A 135 -5.13 -9.96 6.89
C PHE A 135 -5.98 -9.79 5.63
N ALA A 136 -5.55 -8.95 4.70
CA ALA A 136 -6.27 -8.69 3.46
C ALA A 136 -6.19 -9.84 2.45
N LEU A 137 -5.10 -10.61 2.47
CA LEU A 137 -4.78 -11.60 1.44
C LEU A 137 -4.63 -13.02 1.97
N TYR A 138 -4.18 -13.19 3.21
CA TYR A 138 -3.82 -14.48 3.78
C TYR A 138 -4.74 -14.86 4.94
N VAL A 139 -4.83 -16.17 5.18
CA VAL A 139 -5.43 -16.73 6.38
C VAL A 139 -4.36 -16.76 7.47
N ASP A 140 -4.72 -16.41 8.70
CA ASP A 140 -3.81 -16.46 9.83
C ASP A 140 -4.52 -16.91 11.12
N TYR A 141 -3.76 -17.41 12.09
CA TYR A 141 -4.27 -17.78 13.41
C TYR A 141 -4.12 -16.62 14.38
N ILE A 142 -5.24 -16.12 14.90
CA ILE A 142 -5.24 -15.01 15.85
C ILE A 142 -5.23 -15.55 17.26
N ALA A 143 -4.06 -15.56 17.88
CA ALA A 143 -3.86 -16.09 19.23
C ALA A 143 -4.77 -15.44 20.29
N SER A 144 -5.06 -14.14 20.18
CA SER A 144 -5.95 -13.44 21.13
C SER A 144 -7.40 -13.93 21.07
N ASP A 145 -7.83 -14.37 19.89
CA ASP A 145 -9.19 -14.84 19.62
C ASP A 145 -9.28 -16.37 19.65
N ASN A 146 -8.13 -17.05 19.70
CA ASN A 146 -8.01 -18.50 19.58
C ASN A 146 -8.71 -19.06 18.33
N GLU A 147 -8.59 -18.35 17.20
CA GLU A 147 -9.35 -18.63 15.97
C GLU A 147 -8.54 -18.39 14.69
N TRP A 148 -8.87 -19.13 13.63
CA TRP A 148 -8.39 -18.86 12.28
C TRP A 148 -9.20 -17.74 11.62
N TRP A 149 -8.53 -16.70 11.17
CA TRP A 149 -9.14 -15.61 10.44
C TRP A 149 -8.85 -15.72 8.96
N SER A 150 -9.90 -15.74 8.15
CA SER A 150 -9.79 -15.50 6.71
C SER A 150 -9.99 -14.02 6.40
N PRO A 151 -9.55 -13.53 5.23
CA PRO A 151 -9.83 -12.15 4.85
C PRO A 151 -11.34 -11.81 4.86
N SER A 152 -12.20 -12.78 4.59
CA SER A 152 -13.65 -12.58 4.66
C SER A 152 -14.15 -12.41 6.11
N ALA A 153 -13.57 -13.15 7.07
CA ALA A 153 -13.90 -13.04 8.50
C ALA A 153 -13.53 -11.66 9.07
N VAL A 154 -12.42 -11.07 8.60
CA VAL A 154 -11.97 -9.71 8.97
C VAL A 154 -13.07 -8.67 8.74
N SER A 155 -13.76 -8.76 7.59
CA SER A 155 -14.84 -7.81 7.27
C SER A 155 -16.02 -7.91 8.23
N GLN A 156 -16.39 -9.14 8.63
CA GLN A 156 -17.49 -9.38 9.56
C GLN A 156 -17.14 -8.89 10.97
N LYS A 157 -15.94 -9.21 11.47
CA LYS A 157 -15.49 -8.78 12.80
C LYS A 157 -15.32 -7.26 12.92
N ILE A 158 -14.80 -6.59 11.88
CA ILE A 158 -14.74 -5.11 11.85
C ILE A 158 -16.14 -4.49 11.93
N GLN A 159 -17.12 -5.07 11.24
CA GLN A 159 -18.52 -4.59 11.32
C GLN A 159 -19.09 -4.75 12.73
N GLN A 160 -18.80 -5.88 13.39
CA GLN A 160 -19.22 -6.14 14.78
C GLN A 160 -18.61 -5.14 15.78
N LEU A 161 -17.31 -4.86 15.67
CA LEU A 161 -16.63 -3.86 16.53
C LEU A 161 -17.23 -2.46 16.37
N LYS A 162 -17.55 -2.05 15.13
CA LYS A 162 -18.22 -0.75 14.88
C LYS A 162 -19.61 -0.70 15.46
N TRP A 163 -20.37 -1.80 15.40
CA TRP A 163 -21.69 -1.89 16.02
C TRP A 163 -21.58 -1.69 17.53
N GLN A 164 -20.69 -2.42 18.19
CA GLN A 164 -20.49 -2.34 19.65
C GLN A 164 -20.11 -0.92 20.10
N ASN A 165 -19.19 -0.23 19.42
CA ASN A 165 -18.80 1.14 19.75
C ASN A 165 -19.94 2.17 19.53
N ARG A 166 -20.81 1.96 18.55
CA ARG A 166 -22.00 2.81 18.34
C ARG A 166 -23.07 2.58 19.41
N SER A 167 -23.24 1.35 19.88
CA SER A 167 -24.17 1.01 20.96
C SER A 167 -23.75 1.63 22.29
N HIS A 168 -22.45 1.61 22.61
CA HIS A 168 -21.92 2.22 23.84
C HIS A 168 -22.09 3.74 23.85
N HIS A 169 -21.95 4.42 22.71
CA HIS A 169 -22.18 5.86 22.62
C HIS A 169 -23.66 6.26 22.77
N LYS A 170 -24.60 5.38 22.42
CA LYS A 170 -26.04 5.61 22.64
C LYS A 170 -26.51 5.28 24.06
N ALA A 171 -25.75 4.52 24.83
CA ALA A 171 -26.07 4.19 26.22
C ALA A 171 -25.55 5.21 27.25
N LEU A 172 -24.78 6.22 26.79
CA LEU A 172 -24.19 7.28 27.61
C LEU A 172 -24.79 8.68 27.31
N GLN A 173 -25.93 8.72 26.61
CA GLN A 173 -26.79 9.90 26.45
C GLN A 173 -28.16 9.61 27.05
#